data_AF-A0A182FHS6-F1
#
_entry.id   AF-A0A182FHS6-F1
#
_cell.length_a   1.000
_cell.length_b   1.000
_cell.length_c   1.000
_cell.angle_alpha   90.00
_cell.angle_beta   90.00
_cell.angle_gamma   90.00
#
_symmetry.space_group_name_H-M   'P 1'
#
loop_
_entity.id
_entity.type
_entity.pdbx_description
1 polymer ?
#
loop_
_entity_poly.entity_id
_entity_poly.type
_entity_poly.pdbx_seq_one_letter_code
_entity_poly.pdbx_strand_id
1 'polypeptide(L)'
;MAATNRARPQPRTNISFFSKIQGKISDACAQQKFLTDKKTLEKTWKLMDKVVKLCQQSKMNLKNSPPFILDILPDTYQRLHLIYSKYEDQMHLLHSNEHYNIFINNLMRKCKQAIKLFKEGKEKMFDENSHYRRNLTKLSLVFSHMLSELKAIFPSGLFAGDQFRITKADAADFWKTRFGSR
;
A
#
# COMPACT_ATOMS: atom_id res chain seq x y z
N MET A 1 -58.45 -42.89 30.23
CA MET A 1 -57.24 -42.23 29.67
C MET A 1 -57.67 -40.88 29.12
N ALA A 2 -57.38 -39.78 29.82
CA ALA A 2 -57.70 -38.43 29.38
C ALA A 2 -56.46 -37.56 29.57
N ALA A 3 -55.88 -37.14 28.44
CA ALA A 3 -54.61 -36.42 28.37
C ALA A 3 -54.82 -34.91 28.60
N THR A 4 -53.90 -34.34 29.35
CA THR A 4 -53.80 -32.93 29.75
C THR A 4 -53.38 -32.03 28.59
N ASN A 5 -54.10 -30.91 28.45
CA ASN A 5 -53.74 -29.77 27.60
C ASN A 5 -52.40 -29.15 28.05
N ARG A 6 -51.43 -29.06 27.13
CA ARG A 6 -50.27 -28.16 27.27
C ARG A 6 -49.99 -27.47 25.95
N ALA A 7 -50.37 -26.19 25.88
CA ALA A 7 -50.08 -25.31 24.75
C ALA A 7 -48.56 -25.09 24.63
N ARG A 8 -48.02 -25.35 23.43
CA ARG A 8 -46.62 -25.10 23.06
C ARG A 8 -46.51 -23.68 22.49
N PRO A 9 -45.61 -22.80 22.98
CA PRO A 9 -45.46 -21.47 22.41
C PRO A 9 -44.72 -21.52 21.08
N GLN A 10 -45.28 -20.83 20.09
CA GLN A 10 -44.68 -20.54 18.78
C GLN A 10 -43.45 -19.62 18.95
N PRO A 11 -42.32 -19.88 18.28
CA PRO A 11 -41.23 -18.92 18.23
C PRO A 11 -41.64 -17.74 17.33
N ARG A 12 -41.71 -16.55 17.92
CA ARG A 12 -41.90 -15.29 17.20
C ARG A 12 -40.70 -15.03 16.30
N THR A 13 -40.93 -15.05 14.98
CA THR A 13 -40.07 -14.44 13.98
C THR A 13 -39.93 -12.96 14.28
N ASN A 14 -38.75 -12.52 14.71
CA ASN A 14 -38.38 -11.12 14.70
C ASN A 14 -36.91 -10.96 14.36
N ILE A 15 -36.63 -9.89 13.63
CA ILE A 15 -35.33 -9.36 13.17
C ILE A 15 -35.02 -9.64 11.70
N SER A 16 -35.66 -8.85 10.81
CA SER A 16 -35.28 -8.67 9.40
C SER A 16 -34.74 -7.25 9.09
N PHE A 17 -34.24 -6.52 10.08
CA PHE A 17 -33.72 -5.14 9.87
C PHE A 17 -32.22 -4.97 10.11
N PHE A 18 -31.55 -5.89 10.83
CA PHE A 18 -30.12 -5.76 11.13
C PHE A 18 -29.17 -6.35 10.08
N SER A 19 -29.63 -7.32 9.27
CA SER A 19 -28.77 -7.96 8.26
C SER A 19 -28.43 -7.07 7.07
N LYS A 20 -29.33 -6.13 6.69
CA LYS A 20 -29.07 -5.17 5.59
C LYS A 20 -28.14 -4.02 5.98
N ILE A 21 -28.00 -3.72 7.27
CA ILE A 21 -27.16 -2.62 7.77
C ILE A 21 -25.70 -3.08 7.93
N GLN A 22 -25.45 -4.34 8.30
CA GLN A 22 -24.08 -4.86 8.39
C GLN A 22 -23.37 -4.95 7.03
N GLY A 23 -24.09 -5.31 5.95
CA GLY A 23 -23.51 -5.38 4.61
C GLY A 23 -23.02 -4.02 4.09
N LYS A 24 -23.80 -2.96 4.28
CA LYS A 24 -23.46 -1.60 3.79
C LYS A 24 -22.43 -0.87 4.66
N ILE A 25 -22.36 -1.15 5.96
CA ILE A 25 -21.35 -0.56 6.85
C ILE A 25 -19.99 -1.22 6.67
N SER A 26 -19.93 -2.51 6.35
CA SER A 26 -18.66 -3.21 6.13
C SER A 26 -17.92 -2.71 4.89
N ASP A 27 -18.62 -2.45 3.79
CA ASP A 27 -18.03 -1.87 2.58
C ASP A 27 -17.60 -0.40 2.79
N ALA A 28 -18.42 0.41 3.47
CA ALA A 28 -18.07 1.81 3.78
C ALA A 28 -16.86 1.93 4.73
N CYS A 29 -16.74 1.04 5.72
CA CYS A 29 -15.62 1.02 6.67
C CYS A 29 -14.33 0.48 6.03
N ALA A 30 -14.43 -0.36 5.01
CA ALA A 30 -13.28 -0.80 4.21
C ALA A 30 -12.75 0.33 3.31
N GLN A 31 -13.63 1.14 2.71
CA GLN A 31 -13.26 2.27 1.85
C GLN A 31 -12.59 3.41 2.63
N GLN A 32 -13.01 3.67 3.88
CA GLN A 32 -12.35 4.67 4.73
C GLN A 32 -10.91 4.28 5.14
N LYS A 33 -10.55 2.99 5.11
CA LYS A 33 -9.24 2.51 5.64
C LYS A 33 -8.02 2.89 4.79
N PHE A 34 -8.22 3.38 3.58
CA PHE A 34 -7.10 3.67 2.67
C PHE A 34 -7.04 5.12 2.20
N LEU A 35 -8.02 5.96 2.49
CA LEU A 35 -8.00 7.37 2.09
C LEU A 35 -6.73 8.05 2.64
N THR A 36 -5.91 8.54 1.74
CA THR A 36 -4.72 9.30 2.10
C THR A 36 -5.06 10.78 2.10
N ASP A 37 -4.60 11.48 3.12
CA ASP A 37 -4.68 12.93 3.23
C ASP A 37 -3.28 13.54 3.10
N LYS A 38 -3.23 14.87 2.96
CA LYS A 38 -1.96 15.63 2.91
C LYS A 38 -1.05 15.31 4.09
N LYS A 39 -1.61 15.11 5.29
CA LYS A 39 -0.84 14.78 6.51
C LYS A 39 -0.17 13.41 6.40
N THR A 40 -0.83 12.42 5.81
CA THR A 40 -0.27 11.08 5.61
C THR A 40 0.89 11.12 4.62
N LEU A 41 0.76 11.92 3.56
CA LEU A 41 1.81 12.13 2.58
C LEU A 41 3.06 12.79 3.21
N GLU A 42 2.88 13.87 3.98
CA GLU A 42 3.97 14.54 4.70
C GLU A 42 4.70 13.61 5.69
N LYS A 43 3.94 12.78 6.42
CA LYS A 43 4.52 11.76 7.31
C LYS A 43 5.33 10.75 6.50
N THR A 44 4.85 10.35 5.33
CA THR A 44 5.53 9.40 4.45
C THR A 44 6.86 9.97 3.95
N TRP A 45 6.90 11.24 3.53
CA TRP A 45 8.15 11.91 3.14
C TRP A 45 9.17 11.95 4.28
N LYS A 46 8.74 12.31 5.49
CA LYS A 46 9.63 12.31 6.68
C LYS A 46 10.20 10.92 6.98
N LEU A 47 9.41 9.87 6.78
CA LEU A 47 9.87 8.49 6.95
C LEU A 47 10.86 8.08 5.86
N MET A 48 10.64 8.46 4.60
CA MET A 48 11.58 8.21 3.50
C MET A 48 12.92 8.89 3.75
N ASP A 49 12.93 10.18 4.10
CA ASP A 49 14.14 10.94 4.45
C ASP A 49 14.91 10.27 5.59
N LYS A 50 14.20 9.80 6.62
CA LYS A 50 14.82 9.06 7.72
C LYS A 50 15.47 7.75 7.27
N VAL A 51 14.86 7.00 6.35
CA VAL A 51 15.48 5.78 5.79
C VAL A 51 16.74 6.13 5.01
N VAL A 52 16.70 7.17 4.17
CA VAL A 52 17.87 7.64 3.40
C VAL A 52 19.02 7.98 4.34
N LYS A 53 18.77 8.78 5.38
CA LYS A 53 19.80 9.16 6.38
C LYS A 53 20.41 7.95 7.10
N LEU A 54 19.60 6.95 7.44
CA LEU A 54 20.09 5.70 8.04
C LEU A 54 20.98 4.91 7.06
N CYS A 55 20.61 4.89 5.78
CA CYS A 55 21.37 4.20 4.73
C CYS A 55 22.67 4.95 4.35
N GLN A 56 22.74 6.26 4.57
CA GLN A 56 23.91 7.11 4.30
C GLN A 56 24.99 7.05 5.39
N GLN A 57 24.76 6.35 6.50
CA GLN A 57 25.79 6.18 7.54
C GLN A 57 27.05 5.57 6.92
N SER A 58 28.22 6.18 7.16
CA SER A 58 29.49 5.78 6.52
C SER A 58 29.80 4.29 6.68
N LYS A 59 29.53 3.72 7.86
CA LYS A 59 29.70 2.29 8.17
C LYS A 59 28.81 1.35 7.35
N MET A 60 27.79 1.86 6.67
CA MET A 60 26.92 1.02 5.84
C MET A 60 27.64 0.52 4.59
N ASN A 61 28.60 1.24 4.01
CA ASN A 61 29.32 0.78 2.81
C ASN A 61 28.37 0.23 1.71
N LEU A 62 27.25 0.91 1.45
CA LEU A 62 26.31 0.47 0.42
C LEU A 62 26.96 0.62 -0.95
N LYS A 63 27.04 -0.48 -1.69
CA LYS A 63 27.55 -0.49 -3.06
C LYS A 63 26.53 0.17 -3.99
N ASN A 64 27.00 0.98 -4.93
CA ASN A 64 26.18 1.60 -5.94
C ASN A 64 25.83 0.56 -7.04
N SER A 65 24.97 -0.39 -6.67
CA SER A 65 24.49 -1.46 -7.53
C SER A 65 22.99 -1.63 -7.33
N PRO A 66 22.19 -1.85 -8.40
CA PRO A 66 20.78 -2.15 -8.25
C PRO A 66 20.54 -3.37 -7.35
N PRO A 67 19.54 -3.35 -6.44
CA PRO A 67 18.65 -2.23 -6.11
C PRO A 67 19.30 -1.24 -5.11
N PHE A 68 19.60 -0.01 -5.55
CA PHE A 68 20.28 0.98 -4.72
C PHE A 68 19.28 1.94 -4.04
N ILE A 69 19.02 1.69 -2.75
CA ILE A 69 17.97 2.41 -2.00
C ILE A 69 18.18 3.93 -1.92
N LEU A 70 19.44 4.38 -2.01
CA LEU A 70 19.79 5.80 -1.97
C LEU A 70 19.42 6.55 -3.25
N ASP A 71 19.20 5.85 -4.37
CA ASP A 71 18.62 6.44 -5.58
C ASP A 71 17.11 6.21 -5.63
N ILE A 72 16.65 5.02 -5.25
CA ILE A 72 15.23 4.63 -5.35
C ILE A 72 14.31 5.54 -4.52
N LEU A 73 14.69 5.88 -3.28
CA LEU A 73 13.83 6.71 -2.43
C LEU A 73 13.73 8.16 -2.94
N PRO A 74 14.82 8.84 -3.32
CA PRO A 74 14.74 10.12 -4.04
C PRO A 74 13.93 10.06 -5.33
N ASP A 75 14.12 9.04 -6.17
CA ASP A 75 13.34 8.86 -7.40
C ASP A 75 11.84 8.70 -7.11
N THR A 76 11.51 7.94 -6.07
CA THR A 76 10.12 7.76 -5.61
C THR A 76 9.53 9.09 -5.14
N TYR A 77 10.31 9.90 -4.41
CA TYR A 77 9.89 11.22 -3.97
C TYR A 77 9.61 12.13 -5.16
N GLN A 78 10.53 12.19 -6.14
CA GLN A 78 10.35 12.98 -7.37
C GLN A 78 9.10 12.54 -8.14
N ARG A 79 8.86 11.23 -8.24
CA ARG A 79 7.66 10.71 -8.92
C ARG A 79 6.37 11.09 -8.20
N LEU A 80 6.32 10.98 -6.88
CA LEU A 80 5.18 11.42 -6.08
C LEU A 80 4.95 12.94 -6.19
N HIS A 81 6.02 13.73 -6.21
CA HIS A 81 5.93 15.18 -6.39
C HIS A 81 5.38 15.54 -7.78
N LEU A 82 5.82 14.85 -8.84
CA LEU A 82 5.27 15.01 -10.18
C LEU A 82 3.77 14.69 -10.20
N ILE A 83 3.35 13.57 -9.61
CA ILE A 83 1.93 13.23 -9.50
C ILE A 83 1.19 14.35 -8.78
N TYR A 84 1.65 14.79 -7.61
CA TYR A 84 1.02 15.85 -6.85
C TYR A 84 0.84 17.14 -7.67
N SER A 85 1.87 17.56 -8.41
CA SER A 85 1.83 18.75 -9.27
C SER A 85 0.80 18.66 -10.40
N LYS A 86 0.51 17.44 -10.90
CA LYS A 86 -0.50 17.23 -11.95
C LYS A 86 -1.94 17.30 -11.45
N TYR A 87 -2.15 17.19 -10.14
CA TYR A 87 -3.48 17.17 -9.53
C TYR A 87 -3.72 18.38 -8.60
N GLU A 88 -2.88 19.43 -8.59
CA GLU A 88 -2.99 20.57 -7.65
C GLU A 88 -4.42 21.14 -7.57
N ASP A 89 -5.07 21.34 -8.72
CA ASP A 89 -6.45 21.85 -8.80
C ASP A 89 -7.53 20.78 -8.56
N GLN A 90 -7.16 19.50 -8.56
CA GLN A 90 -8.06 18.35 -8.51
C GLN A 90 -7.61 17.29 -7.48
N MET A 91 -7.13 17.74 -6.31
CA MET A 91 -6.64 16.85 -5.25
C MET A 91 -7.67 15.81 -4.79
N HIS A 92 -8.95 16.16 -4.84
CA HIS A 92 -10.03 15.23 -4.49
C HIS A 92 -10.03 13.98 -5.40
N LEU A 93 -9.68 14.11 -6.68
CA LEU A 93 -9.56 12.98 -7.60
C LEU A 93 -8.37 12.09 -7.22
N LEU A 94 -7.22 12.67 -6.93
CA LEU A 94 -6.03 11.91 -6.51
C LEU A 94 -6.29 11.14 -5.21
N HIS A 95 -6.91 11.80 -4.22
CA HIS A 95 -7.26 11.17 -2.94
C HIS A 95 -8.42 10.17 -3.05
N SER A 96 -9.24 10.23 -4.11
CA SER A 96 -10.24 9.20 -4.41
C SER A 96 -9.64 7.98 -5.13
N ASN A 97 -8.43 8.09 -5.69
CA ASN A 97 -7.79 7.02 -6.43
C ASN A 97 -7.33 5.89 -5.49
N GLU A 98 -7.89 4.69 -5.67
CA GLU A 98 -7.60 3.53 -4.83
C GLU A 98 -6.13 3.09 -4.91
N HIS A 99 -5.55 3.01 -6.11
CA HIS A 99 -4.15 2.59 -6.29
C HIS A 99 -3.18 3.56 -5.60
N TYR A 100 -3.40 4.87 -5.75
CA TYR A 100 -2.57 5.89 -5.08
C TYR A 100 -2.62 5.73 -3.55
N ASN A 101 -3.82 5.58 -3.01
CA ASN A 101 -4.07 5.38 -1.60
C ASN A 101 -3.40 4.12 -1.04
N ILE A 102 -3.52 3.00 -1.74
CA ILE A 102 -2.86 1.73 -1.39
C ILE A 102 -1.34 1.90 -1.45
N PHE A 103 -0.82 2.54 -2.51
CA PHE A 103 0.60 2.76 -2.70
C PHE A 103 1.22 3.57 -1.56
N ILE A 104 0.66 4.72 -1.22
CA ILE A 104 1.17 5.59 -0.15
C ILE A 104 1.12 4.88 1.21
N ASN A 105 0.04 4.16 1.51
CA ASN A 105 -0.06 3.37 2.74
C ASN A 105 0.99 2.26 2.80
N ASN A 106 1.22 1.56 1.68
CA ASN A 106 2.26 0.55 1.57
C ASN A 106 3.65 1.16 1.76
N LEU A 107 3.93 2.30 1.10
CA LEU A 107 5.21 3.02 1.19
C LEU A 107 5.51 3.42 2.63
N MET A 108 4.53 4.03 3.32
CA MET A 108 4.65 4.37 4.73
C MET A 108 4.97 3.14 5.59
N ARG A 109 4.29 1.99 5.36
CA ARG A 109 4.55 0.74 6.10
C ARG A 109 5.95 0.21 5.84
N LYS A 110 6.42 0.21 4.59
CA LYS A 110 7.77 -0.25 4.23
C LYS A 110 8.86 0.65 4.79
N CYS A 111 8.68 1.98 4.81
CA CYS A 111 9.62 2.88 5.48
C CYS A 111 9.67 2.63 6.99
N LYS A 112 8.53 2.43 7.65
CA LYS A 112 8.49 2.05 9.08
C LYS A 112 9.22 0.72 9.33
N GLN A 113 9.04 -0.26 8.45
CA GLN A 113 9.75 -1.54 8.52
C GLN A 113 11.26 -1.36 8.39
N ALA A 114 11.73 -0.52 7.46
CA ALA A 114 13.16 -0.21 7.30
C ALA A 114 13.71 0.42 8.59
N ILE A 115 13.05 1.43 9.13
CA ILE A 115 13.47 2.10 10.37
C ILE A 115 13.52 1.12 11.54
N LYS A 116 12.53 0.23 11.66
CA LYS A 116 12.50 -0.82 12.68
C LYS A 116 13.69 -1.78 12.51
N LEU A 117 14.00 -2.18 11.29
CA LEU A 117 15.15 -3.04 10.97
C LEU A 117 16.47 -2.42 11.46
N PHE A 118 16.70 -1.13 11.22
CA PHE A 118 17.88 -0.43 11.72
C PHE A 118 17.91 -0.38 13.26
N LYS A 119 16.76 -0.12 13.90
CA LYS A 119 16.66 -0.06 15.37
C LYS A 119 16.98 -1.41 16.03
N GLU A 120 16.52 -2.51 15.43
CA GLU A 120 16.75 -3.87 15.94
C GLU A 120 18.13 -4.41 15.58
N GLY A 121 18.61 -4.13 14.37
CA GLY A 121 19.90 -4.59 13.89
C GLY A 121 21.08 -3.96 14.59
N LYS A 122 21.01 -2.66 14.95
CA LYS A 122 22.11 -1.89 15.56
C LYS A 122 23.42 -2.15 14.80
N GLU A 123 24.49 -2.56 15.50
CA GLU A 123 25.79 -2.87 14.90
C GLU A 123 25.73 -3.96 13.82
N LYS A 124 24.78 -4.89 13.90
CA LYS A 124 24.62 -5.94 12.89
C LYS A 124 24.19 -5.38 11.53
N MET A 125 23.70 -4.14 11.43
CA MET A 125 23.44 -3.50 10.13
C MET A 125 24.73 -3.26 9.31
N PHE A 126 25.86 -3.11 10.00
CA PHE A 126 27.16 -2.82 9.40
C PHE A 126 27.93 -4.08 9.00
N ASP A 127 27.55 -5.24 9.55
CA ASP A 127 28.03 -6.53 9.09
C ASP A 127 27.32 -6.93 7.78
N GLU A 128 28.08 -6.95 6.69
CA GLU A 128 27.57 -7.25 5.35
C GLU A 128 26.91 -8.63 5.26
N ASN A 129 27.38 -9.60 6.06
CA ASN A 129 26.90 -10.97 6.04
C ASN A 129 25.70 -11.20 6.95
N SER A 130 25.31 -10.21 7.76
CA SER A 130 24.23 -10.36 8.72
C SER A 130 22.87 -10.52 8.04
N HIS A 131 21.95 -11.23 8.71
CA HIS A 131 20.58 -11.33 8.23
C HIS A 131 19.87 -9.95 8.18
N TYR A 132 20.25 -8.99 9.03
CA TYR A 132 19.71 -7.63 8.98
C TYR A 132 20.11 -6.93 7.69
N ARG A 133 21.36 -7.07 7.24
CA ARG A 133 21.82 -6.51 5.98
C ARG A 133 21.16 -7.17 4.77
N ARG A 134 21.01 -8.50 4.79
CA ARG A 134 20.24 -9.23 3.77
C ARG A 134 18.78 -8.77 3.72
N ASN A 135 18.16 -8.53 4.88
CA ASN A 135 16.79 -8.02 4.96
C ASN A 135 16.67 -6.59 4.42
N LEU A 136 17.67 -5.72 4.63
CA LEU A 136 17.72 -4.40 4.02
C LEU A 136 17.82 -4.50 2.49
N THR A 137 18.62 -5.44 1.98
CA THR A 137 18.75 -5.70 0.54
C THR A 137 17.40 -6.15 -0.05
N LYS A 138 16.72 -7.09 0.61
CA LYS A 138 15.35 -7.50 0.23
C LYS A 138 14.38 -6.33 0.24
N LEU A 139 14.46 -5.46 1.25
CA LEU A 139 13.59 -4.29 1.35
C LEU A 139 13.89 -3.25 0.26
N SER A 140 15.15 -3.10 -0.12
CA SER A 140 15.58 -2.25 -1.24
C SER A 140 15.00 -2.75 -2.57
N LEU A 141 14.99 -4.06 -2.78
CA LEU A 141 14.34 -4.68 -3.93
C LEU A 141 12.82 -4.40 -3.95
N VAL A 142 12.16 -4.52 -2.79
CA VAL A 142 10.73 -4.18 -2.65
C VAL A 142 10.48 -2.72 -3.01
N PHE A 143 11.28 -1.77 -2.52
CA PHE A 143 11.16 -0.36 -2.92
C PHE A 143 11.35 -0.16 -4.42
N SER A 144 12.30 -0.87 -5.05
CA SER A 144 12.51 -0.83 -6.50
C SER A 144 11.26 -1.27 -7.28
N HIS A 145 10.61 -2.34 -6.84
CA HIS A 145 9.38 -2.82 -7.46
C HIS A 145 8.21 -1.85 -7.27
N MET A 146 8.07 -1.30 -6.06
CA MET A 146 7.07 -0.27 -5.77
C MET A 146 7.26 0.95 -6.69
N LEU A 147 8.48 1.45 -6.85
CA LEU A 147 8.76 2.56 -7.76
C LEU A 147 8.40 2.21 -9.21
N SER A 148 8.71 0.99 -9.65
CA SER A 148 8.39 0.52 -11.01
C SER A 148 6.88 0.46 -11.23
N GLU A 149 6.13 -0.06 -10.27
CA GLU A 149 4.66 -0.08 -10.27
C GLU A 149 4.09 1.35 -10.33
N LEU A 150 4.59 2.26 -9.48
CA LEU A 150 4.17 3.66 -9.50
C LEU A 150 4.43 4.32 -10.86
N LYS A 151 5.60 4.06 -11.47
CA LYS A 151 5.94 4.59 -12.79
C LYS A 151 5.03 4.06 -13.89
N ALA A 152 4.58 2.81 -13.77
CA ALA A 152 3.70 2.14 -14.73
C ALA A 152 2.23 2.58 -14.62
N ILE A 153 1.71 2.75 -13.40
CA ILE A 153 0.33 3.18 -13.15
C ILE A 153 0.16 4.69 -13.32
N PHE A 154 1.22 5.46 -13.06
CA PHE A 154 1.25 6.91 -13.28
C PHE A 154 2.32 7.30 -14.32
N PRO A 155 2.13 6.92 -15.60
CA PRO A 155 3.02 7.39 -16.66
C PRO A 155 2.87 8.91 -16.76
N SER A 156 3.98 9.64 -16.68
CA SER A 156 3.98 11.12 -16.69
C SER A 156 3.24 11.81 -15.54
N GLY A 157 2.94 11.09 -14.46
CA GLY A 157 2.29 11.63 -13.26
C GLY A 157 0.77 11.65 -13.28
N LEU A 158 0.13 11.17 -14.36
CA LEU A 158 -1.32 11.03 -14.47
C LEU A 158 -1.70 9.56 -14.31
N PHE A 159 -2.81 9.28 -13.65
CA PHE A 159 -3.31 7.92 -13.50
C PHE A 159 -3.70 7.34 -14.88
N ALA A 160 -3.15 6.17 -15.20
CA ALA A 160 -3.45 5.41 -16.40
C ALA A 160 -3.58 3.90 -16.10
N GLY A 161 -3.97 3.56 -14.86
CA GLY A 161 -4.12 2.15 -14.44
C GLY A 161 -5.21 1.42 -15.20
N ASP A 162 -6.27 2.13 -15.59
CA ASP A 162 -7.38 1.64 -16.42
C ASP A 162 -6.95 1.35 -17.87
N GLN A 163 -5.86 1.96 -18.32
CA GLN A 163 -5.26 1.77 -19.65
C GLN A 163 -4.04 0.86 -19.62
N PHE A 164 -3.75 0.22 -18.49
CA PHE A 164 -2.59 -0.63 -18.34
C PHE A 164 -2.66 -1.84 -19.28
N ARG A 165 -1.64 -2.01 -20.12
CA ARG A 165 -1.58 -3.10 -21.10
C ARG A 165 -0.82 -4.29 -20.53
N ILE A 166 -1.54 -5.38 -20.27
CA ILE A 166 -0.94 -6.67 -19.92
C ILE A 166 -0.26 -7.27 -21.16
N THR A 167 1.01 -7.65 -21.04
CA THR A 167 1.84 -8.08 -22.18
C THR A 167 1.41 -9.41 -22.80
N LYS A 168 0.94 -10.37 -21.99
CA LYS A 168 0.53 -11.71 -22.44
C LYS A 168 -0.97 -11.72 -22.68
N ALA A 169 -1.40 -12.07 -23.90
CA ALA A 169 -2.80 -12.01 -24.33
C ALA A 169 -3.72 -12.84 -23.41
N ASP A 170 -3.39 -14.10 -23.15
CA ASP A 170 -4.21 -14.97 -22.28
C ASP A 170 -4.40 -14.40 -20.87
N ALA A 171 -3.36 -13.75 -20.33
CA ALA A 171 -3.44 -13.10 -19.02
C ALA A 171 -4.27 -11.81 -19.06
N ALA A 172 -4.20 -11.07 -20.18
CA ALA A 172 -5.02 -9.87 -20.41
C ALA A 172 -6.50 -10.24 -20.49
N ASP A 173 -6.83 -11.30 -21.22
CA ASP A 173 -8.19 -11.83 -21.34
C ASP A 173 -8.70 -12.32 -20.00
N PHE A 174 -7.90 -13.12 -19.28
CA PHE A 174 -8.22 -13.54 -17.91
C PHE A 174 -8.56 -12.35 -17.00
N TRP A 175 -7.71 -11.31 -17.01
CA TRP A 175 -7.90 -10.14 -16.17
C TRP A 175 -9.17 -9.38 -16.55
N LYS A 176 -9.37 -9.11 -17.84
CA LYS A 176 -10.55 -8.40 -18.35
C LYS A 176 -11.83 -9.15 -18.02
N THR A 177 -11.85 -10.48 -18.12
CA THR A 177 -13.01 -11.31 -17.78
C THR A 177 -13.32 -11.31 -16.28
N ARG A 178 -12.31 -11.24 -15.41
CA ARG A 178 -12.50 -11.36 -13.95
C ARG A 178 -12.63 -10.03 -13.22
N PHE A 179 -11.93 -9.00 -13.69
CA PHE A 179 -11.74 -7.73 -12.99
C PHE A 179 -12.09 -6.50 -13.84
N GLY A 180 -12.33 -6.66 -15.15
CA GLY A 180 -12.63 -5.55 -16.04
C GLY A 180 -11.41 -4.65 -16.26
N SER A 181 -11.56 -3.35 -15.97
CA SER A 181 -10.51 -2.32 -16.08
C SER A 181 -9.90 -1.91 -14.73
N ARG A 182 -10.12 -2.72 -13.69
CA ARG A 182 -9.53 -2.51 -12.35
C ARG A 182 -8.11 -3.05 -12.27
#